data_AF-A0A957QVR2-F1
#
_entry.id   AF-A0A957QVR2-F1
#
_cell.length_a   1.000
_cell.length_b   1.000
_cell.length_c   1.000
_cell.angle_alpha   90.00
_cell.angle_beta   90.00
_cell.angle_gamma   90.00
#
_symmetry.space_group_name_H-M   'P 1'
#
loop_
_entity.id
_entity.type
_entity.pdbx_description
1 polymer ?
#
loop_
_entity_poly.entity_id
_entity_poly.type
_entity_poly.pdbx_seq_one_letter_code
_entity_poly.pdbx_strand_id
1 'polypeptide(L)'
;GRPEADMDRFQFWVLGLFGVMVLAVFASFAWYNLKFVQHQGRYFFWGLLPISAFAALAWRELMQPLQGKVTGFLTLVLAAALVLASLRTDMTDRLTILLIGMLGVMLMLQPFLLSGSVDAIIIGAPHRVQHWLDRPALRPLLGVLRVVAWGSPFLILFLLDLMIPFRYILPQLGK
;
A
#
# COMPACT_ATOMS: atom_id res chain seq x y z
N GLY A 1 20.62 12.83 -6.22
CA GLY A 1 20.98 11.95 -5.09
C GLY A 1 20.49 10.54 -5.37
N ARG A 2 21.39 9.57 -5.41
CA ARG A 2 21.13 8.12 -5.37
C ARG A 2 22.27 7.49 -4.54
N PRO A 3 22.07 6.43 -3.75
CA PRO A 3 20.85 5.91 -3.13
C PRO A 3 20.91 6.00 -1.59
N GLU A 4 19.88 6.54 -0.95
CA GLU A 4 19.65 6.44 0.50
C GLU A 4 19.13 5.04 0.89
N ALA A 5 19.67 4.00 0.24
CA ALA A 5 19.29 2.60 0.41
C ALA A 5 20.42 1.77 1.05
N ASP A 6 21.47 2.42 1.56
CA ASP A 6 22.47 1.72 2.36
C ASP A 6 21.88 1.54 3.76
N MET A 7 21.58 0.29 4.09
CA MET A 7 20.88 -0.06 5.31
C MET A 7 21.93 -0.35 6.37
N ASP A 8 21.90 0.41 7.46
CA ASP A 8 22.85 0.19 8.55
C ASP A 8 22.79 -1.25 9.01
N ARG A 9 23.94 -1.81 9.38
CA ARG A 9 24.05 -3.21 9.83
C ARG A 9 23.06 -3.53 10.94
N PHE A 10 22.77 -2.57 11.81
CA PHE A 10 21.74 -2.66 12.84
C PHE A 10 20.32 -2.78 12.26
N GLN A 11 19.96 -1.92 11.31
CA GLN A 11 18.65 -1.97 10.63
C GLN A 11 18.43 -3.30 9.90
N PHE A 12 19.47 -3.84 9.28
CA PHE A 12 19.42 -5.17 8.64
C PHE A 12 19.09 -6.28 9.66
N TRP A 13 19.77 -6.30 10.81
CA TRP A 13 19.49 -7.27 11.88
C TRP A 13 18.09 -7.11 12.47
N VAL A 14 17.61 -5.87 12.63
CA VAL A 14 16.25 -5.60 13.11
C VAL A 14 15.20 -6.13 12.12
N LEU A 15 15.38 -5.91 10.82
CA LEU A 15 14.49 -6.47 9.80
C LEU A 15 14.55 -8.00 9.76
N GLY A 16 15.74 -8.58 9.94
CA GLY A 16 15.90 -10.02 10.08
C GLY A 16 15.10 -10.58 11.27
N LEU A 17 15.21 -9.93 12.44
CA LEU A 17 14.44 -10.29 13.63
C LEU A 17 12.93 -10.17 13.38
N PHE A 18 12.48 -9.08 12.75
CA PHE A 18 11.07 -8.89 12.39
C PHE A 18 10.58 -9.98 11.44
N GLY A 19 11.40 -10.40 10.47
CA GLY A 19 11.10 -11.53 9.60
C GLY A 19 10.89 -12.83 10.39
N VAL A 20 11.78 -13.13 11.33
CA VAL A 20 11.66 -14.30 12.21
C VAL A 20 10.40 -14.22 13.08
N MET A 21 10.08 -13.05 13.63
CA MET A 21 8.86 -12.85 14.43
C MET A 21 7.60 -13.10 13.60
N VAL A 22 7.54 -12.60 12.37
CA VAL A 22 6.41 -12.84 11.46
C VAL A 22 6.25 -14.32 11.18
N LEU A 23 7.34 -15.02 10.84
CA LEU A 23 7.32 -16.47 10.61
C LEU A 23 6.86 -17.24 11.86
N ALA A 24 7.33 -16.85 13.05
CA ALA A 24 6.94 -17.47 14.30
C ALA A 24 5.44 -17.27 14.60
N VAL A 25 4.89 -16.08 14.31
CA VAL A 25 3.46 -15.79 14.45
C VAL A 25 2.63 -16.64 13.50
N PHE A 26 3.02 -16.75 12.23
CA PHE A 26 2.35 -17.61 11.26
C PHE A 26 2.44 -19.10 11.62
N ALA A 27 3.60 -19.57 12.08
CA ALA A 27 3.78 -20.94 12.56
C ALA A 27 2.92 -21.23 13.79
N SER A 28 2.86 -20.30 14.74
CA SER A 28 2.00 -20.39 15.92
C SER A 28 0.53 -20.43 15.53
N PHE A 29 0.11 -19.56 14.61
CA PHE A 29 -1.25 -19.55 14.06
C PHE A 29 -1.57 -20.88 13.39
N ALA A 30 -0.73 -21.39 12.49
CA ALA A 30 -0.95 -22.67 11.82
C ALA A 30 -1.05 -23.83 12.83
N TRP A 31 -0.12 -23.90 13.78
CA TRP A 31 -0.11 -24.92 14.83
C TRP A 31 -1.37 -24.89 15.69
N TYR A 32 -1.81 -23.70 16.10
CA TYR A 32 -3.03 -23.54 16.87
C TYR A 32 -4.27 -23.95 16.09
N ASN A 33 -4.37 -23.58 14.81
CA ASN A 33 -5.53 -23.89 13.98
C ASN A 33 -5.61 -25.38 13.61
N LEU A 34 -4.47 -26.07 13.48
CA LEU A 34 -4.43 -27.52 13.31
C LEU A 34 -4.90 -28.26 14.57
N LYS A 35 -4.63 -27.70 15.75
CA LYS A 35 -4.98 -28.33 17.04
C LYS A 35 -6.38 -27.95 17.53
N PHE A 36 -6.81 -26.72 17.28
CA PHE A 36 -8.08 -26.16 17.71
C PHE A 36 -8.68 -25.39 16.53
N VAL A 37 -9.88 -25.75 16.09
CA VAL A 37 -10.59 -25.05 14.99
C VAL A 37 -11.15 -23.71 15.52
N GLN A 38 -10.27 -22.79 15.90
CA GLN A 38 -10.59 -21.48 16.43
C GLN A 38 -9.73 -20.42 15.73
N HIS A 39 -10.31 -19.78 14.72
CA HIS A 39 -9.70 -18.67 13.99
C HIS A 39 -9.80 -17.36 14.81
N GLN A 40 -9.09 -17.27 15.94
CA GLN A 40 -9.04 -16.02 16.71
C GLN A 40 -7.89 -15.12 16.24
N GLY A 41 -8.20 -13.89 15.86
CA GLY A 41 -7.20 -12.90 15.41
C GLY A 41 -6.16 -12.52 16.47
N ARG A 42 -6.37 -12.89 17.74
CA ARG A 42 -5.48 -12.56 18.87
C ARG A 42 -4.04 -13.01 18.66
N TYR A 43 -3.82 -14.11 17.94
CA TYR A 43 -2.48 -14.62 17.68
C TYR A 43 -1.63 -13.67 16.81
N PHE A 44 -2.27 -12.85 15.97
CA PHE A 44 -1.59 -11.88 15.12
C PHE A 44 -1.17 -10.61 15.86
N PHE A 45 -1.64 -10.38 17.09
CA PHE A 45 -1.33 -9.16 17.84
C PHE A 45 0.17 -8.98 18.06
N TRP A 46 0.89 -10.08 18.30
CA TRP A 46 2.35 -10.07 18.45
C TRP A 46 3.10 -9.82 17.13
N GLY A 47 2.48 -10.14 15.99
CA GLY A 47 3.04 -9.90 14.66
C GLY A 47 2.71 -8.52 14.10
N LEU A 48 1.85 -7.75 14.76
CA LEU A 48 1.29 -6.51 14.22
C LEU A 48 2.36 -5.44 14.02
N LEU A 49 3.28 -5.31 14.99
CA LEU A 49 4.42 -4.40 14.91
C LEU A 49 5.33 -4.73 13.71
N PRO A 50 5.88 -5.95 13.56
CA PRO A 50 6.74 -6.25 12.42
C PRO A 50 5.99 -6.21 11.08
N ILE A 51 4.72 -6.63 11.03
CA ILE A 51 3.89 -6.51 9.82
C ILE A 51 3.73 -5.03 9.42
N SER A 52 3.44 -4.15 10.38
CA SER A 52 3.30 -2.71 10.11
C SER A 52 4.60 -2.07 9.62
N ALA A 53 5.75 -2.50 10.16
CA ALA A 53 7.06 -2.02 9.72
C ALA A 53 7.35 -2.44 8.27
N PHE A 54 7.09 -3.70 7.91
CA PHE A 54 7.21 -4.16 6.53
C PHE A 54 6.22 -3.47 5.59
N ALA A 55 4.98 -3.23 6.02
CA ALA A 55 3.99 -2.51 5.23
C ALA A 55 4.43 -1.05 4.97
N ALA A 56 4.95 -0.35 5.98
CA ALA A 56 5.48 1.00 5.84
C ALA A 56 6.70 1.04 4.92
N LEU A 57 7.63 0.07 5.05
CA LEU A 57 8.80 -0.03 4.20
C LEU A 57 8.41 -0.35 2.74
N ALA A 58 7.48 -1.28 2.53
CA ALA A 58 6.95 -1.59 1.21
C ALA A 58 6.28 -0.35 0.58
N TRP A 59 5.52 0.43 1.35
CA TRP A 59 4.92 1.67 0.88
C TRP A 59 5.98 2.70 0.44
N ARG A 60 7.06 2.84 1.22
CA ARG A 60 8.19 3.70 0.87
C ARG A 60 8.85 3.29 -0.45
N GLU A 61 9.10 1.98 -0.62
CA GLU A 61 9.71 1.44 -1.84
C GLU A 61 8.77 1.60 -3.05
N LEU A 62 7.47 1.39 -2.85
CA LEU A 62 6.43 1.63 -3.85
C LEU A 62 6.39 3.10 -4.30
N MET A 63 6.68 4.02 -3.38
CA MET A 63 6.77 5.45 -3.67
C MET A 63 8.00 5.85 -4.53
N GLN A 64 8.88 4.91 -4.89
CA GLN A 64 9.93 5.14 -5.87
C GLN A 64 9.37 5.13 -7.30
N PRO A 65 9.78 6.05 -8.20
CA PRO A 65 9.16 6.22 -9.52
C PRO A 65 9.20 4.99 -10.42
N LEU A 66 10.27 4.19 -10.36
CA LEU A 66 10.40 2.99 -11.18
C LEU A 66 9.56 1.84 -10.61
N GLN A 67 9.69 1.59 -9.31
CA GLN A 67 8.97 0.52 -8.63
C GLN A 67 7.46 0.77 -8.67
N GLY A 68 7.03 2.01 -8.44
CA GLY A 68 5.63 2.43 -8.54
C GLY A 68 5.02 2.17 -9.92
N LYS A 69 5.74 2.43 -11.01
CA LYS A 69 5.28 2.10 -12.38
C LYS A 69 5.10 0.60 -12.59
N VAL A 70 6.10 -0.20 -12.19
CA VAL A 70 6.06 -1.66 -12.38
C VAL A 70 4.94 -2.26 -11.55
N THR A 71 4.86 -1.91 -10.27
CA THR A 71 3.81 -2.42 -9.38
C THR A 71 2.44 -1.90 -9.80
N GLY A 72 2.32 -0.64 -10.22
CA GLY A 72 1.08 -0.07 -10.76
C GLY A 72 0.60 -0.83 -12.01
N PHE A 73 1.50 -1.12 -12.94
CA PHE A 73 1.21 -1.96 -14.12
C PHE A 73 0.75 -3.36 -13.73
N LEU A 74 1.49 -4.06 -12.87
CA LEU A 74 1.12 -5.40 -12.40
C LEU A 74 -0.23 -5.40 -11.66
N THR A 75 -0.50 -4.36 -10.87
CA THR A 75 -1.77 -4.19 -10.15
C THR A 75 -2.94 -3.95 -11.12
N LEU A 76 -2.73 -3.19 -12.19
CA LEU A 76 -3.74 -3.01 -13.25
C LEU A 76 -3.99 -4.30 -14.03
N VAL A 77 -2.95 -5.06 -14.35
CA VAL A 77 -3.08 -6.38 -14.97
C VAL A 77 -3.87 -7.32 -14.07
N LEU A 78 -3.59 -7.32 -12.76
CA LEU A 78 -4.35 -8.07 -11.77
C LEU A 78 -5.82 -7.63 -11.74
N ALA A 79 -6.10 -6.33 -11.67
CA ALA A 79 -7.46 -5.81 -11.69
C ALA A 79 -8.22 -6.25 -12.96
N ALA A 80 -7.59 -6.16 -14.14
CA ALA A 80 -8.17 -6.61 -15.40
C ALA A 80 -8.43 -8.13 -15.41
N ALA A 81 -7.48 -8.93 -14.89
CA ALA A 81 -7.65 -10.37 -14.76
C ALA A 81 -8.82 -10.72 -13.81
N LEU A 82 -8.99 -9.99 -12.71
CA LEU A 82 -10.11 -10.16 -11.79
C LEU A 82 -11.45 -9.76 -12.43
N VAL A 83 -11.49 -8.70 -13.24
CA VAL A 83 -12.68 -8.36 -14.03
C VAL A 83 -13.03 -9.52 -14.98
N LEU A 84 -12.07 -10.05 -15.72
CA LEU A 84 -12.31 -11.18 -16.63
C LEU A 84 -12.75 -12.44 -15.87
N ALA A 85 -12.16 -12.73 -14.72
CA ALA A 85 -12.57 -13.84 -13.85
C ALA A 85 -14.00 -13.64 -13.33
N SER A 86 -14.38 -12.40 -12.97
CA SER A 86 -15.73 -12.11 -12.49
C SER A 86 -16.83 -12.36 -13.53
N LEU A 87 -16.50 -12.39 -14.82
CA LEU A 87 -17.44 -12.80 -15.88
C LEU A 87 -17.78 -14.29 -15.83
N ARG A 88 -16.95 -15.11 -15.17
CA ARG A 88 -17.14 -16.55 -15.00
C ARG A 88 -17.64 -16.90 -13.60
N THR A 89 -17.32 -16.10 -12.59
CA THR A 89 -17.66 -16.37 -11.18
C THR A 89 -18.25 -15.13 -10.51
N ASP A 90 -19.51 -15.25 -10.07
CA ASP A 90 -20.27 -14.18 -9.39
C ASP A 90 -19.82 -13.89 -7.95
N MET A 91 -18.82 -14.63 -7.44
CA MET A 91 -18.34 -14.50 -6.05
C MET A 91 -17.38 -13.31 -5.83
N THR A 92 -17.12 -12.49 -6.85
CA THR A 92 -16.08 -11.46 -6.78
C THR A 92 -16.67 -10.10 -6.43
N ASP A 93 -16.22 -9.51 -5.33
CA ASP A 93 -16.65 -8.17 -4.91
C ASP A 93 -16.14 -7.08 -5.87
N ARG A 94 -17.07 -6.39 -6.52
CA ARG A 94 -16.78 -5.33 -7.50
C ARG A 94 -16.09 -4.14 -6.86
N LEU A 95 -16.37 -3.85 -5.59
CA LEU A 95 -15.72 -2.76 -4.86
C LEU A 95 -14.23 -3.06 -4.68
N THR A 96 -13.88 -4.29 -4.32
CA THR A 96 -12.49 -4.74 -4.21
C THR A 96 -11.74 -4.58 -5.53
N ILE A 97 -12.32 -5.03 -6.66
CA ILE A 97 -11.71 -4.87 -7.98
C ILE A 97 -11.49 -3.38 -8.32
N LEU A 98 -12.48 -2.54 -8.03
CA LEU A 98 -12.41 -1.10 -8.27
C LEU A 98 -11.29 -0.46 -7.44
N LEU A 99 -11.15 -0.81 -6.16
CA LEU A 99 -10.10 -0.30 -5.28
C LEU A 99 -8.70 -0.73 -5.76
N ILE A 100 -8.54 -1.99 -6.19
CA ILE A 100 -7.29 -2.49 -6.77
C ILE A 100 -6.95 -1.72 -8.05
N GLY A 101 -7.94 -1.53 -8.94
CA GLY A 101 -7.77 -0.76 -10.17
C GLY A 101 -7.38 0.69 -9.90
N MET A 102 -8.06 1.35 -8.95
CA MET A 102 -7.77 2.73 -8.55
C MET A 102 -6.37 2.87 -7.96
N LEU A 103 -5.94 1.92 -7.12
CA LEU A 103 -4.57 1.86 -6.61
C LEU A 103 -3.56 1.71 -7.77
N GLY A 104 -3.81 0.81 -8.71
CA GLY A 104 -2.97 0.62 -9.89
C GLY A 104 -2.81 1.89 -10.73
N VAL A 105 -3.92 2.61 -10.98
CA VAL A 105 -3.90 3.91 -11.67
C VAL A 105 -3.10 4.94 -10.87
N MET A 106 -3.33 5.05 -9.56
CA MET A 106 -2.62 5.98 -8.69
C MET A 106 -1.10 5.77 -8.77
N LEU A 107 -0.65 4.52 -8.67
CA LEU A 107 0.77 4.16 -8.75
C LEU A 107 1.37 4.39 -10.14
N MET A 108 0.59 4.16 -11.20
CA MET A 108 1.03 4.44 -12.57
C MET A 108 1.18 5.94 -12.83
N LEU A 109 0.33 6.76 -12.21
CA LEU A 109 0.33 8.22 -12.31
C LEU A 109 1.27 8.91 -11.31
N GLN A 110 1.71 8.20 -10.28
CA GLN A 110 2.64 8.66 -9.25
C GLN A 110 3.89 9.40 -9.78
N PRO A 111 4.56 8.98 -10.87
CA PRO A 111 5.73 9.69 -11.39
C PRO A 111 5.41 11.12 -11.86
N PHE A 112 4.18 11.37 -12.31
CA PHE A 112 3.72 12.70 -12.68
C PHE A 112 3.34 13.52 -11.44
N LEU A 113 2.73 12.89 -10.43
CA LEU A 113 2.40 13.50 -9.14
C LEU A 113 3.66 13.90 -8.33
N LEU A 114 4.75 13.15 -8.49
CA LEU A 114 6.03 13.40 -7.83
C LEU A 114 6.99 14.31 -8.62
N SER A 115 6.62 14.72 -9.84
CA SER A 115 7.40 15.66 -10.67
C SER A 115 7.48 17.04 -10.00
N GLY A 116 8.68 17.61 -9.88
CA GLY A 116 8.89 18.98 -9.36
C GLY A 116 9.81 19.13 -8.13
N SER A 117 10.38 18.06 -7.55
CA SER A 117 11.37 18.20 -6.44
C SER A 117 12.60 17.33 -6.55
N VAL A 118 12.57 16.30 -7.39
CA VAL A 118 13.73 15.48 -7.71
C VAL A 118 14.00 15.78 -9.18
N ASP A 119 15.28 15.83 -9.59
CA ASP A 119 15.72 15.62 -10.97
C ASP A 119 15.28 14.22 -11.45
N ALA A 120 13.99 13.96 -11.37
CA ALA A 120 13.35 12.83 -11.96
C ALA A 120 13.36 13.18 -13.43
N ILE A 121 14.43 12.74 -14.10
CA ILE A 121 14.30 12.18 -15.43
C ILE A 121 13.07 11.29 -15.34
N ILE A 122 11.91 11.80 -15.75
CA ILE A 122 10.70 11.01 -15.85
C ILE A 122 11.01 10.11 -17.04
N ILE A 123 11.60 8.94 -16.75
CA ILE A 123 12.05 7.98 -17.76
C ILE A 123 10.82 7.67 -18.61
N GLY A 124 10.81 8.19 -19.85
CA GLY A 124 9.75 8.00 -20.84
C GLY A 124 8.62 9.03 -20.90
N ALA A 125 8.64 10.17 -20.17
CA ALA A 125 7.60 11.19 -20.37
C ALA A 125 7.91 12.14 -21.55
N PRO A 126 6.90 12.53 -22.35
CA PRO A 126 7.08 13.52 -23.40
C PRO A 126 7.52 14.87 -22.80
N HIS A 127 8.49 15.55 -23.41
CA HIS A 127 8.99 16.85 -22.95
C HIS A 127 7.88 17.91 -22.79
N ARG A 128 6.80 17.83 -23.57
CA ARG A 128 5.63 18.72 -23.42
C ARG A 128 4.95 18.61 -22.06
N VAL A 129 4.85 17.40 -21.51
CA VAL A 129 4.18 17.12 -20.23
C VAL A 129 5.05 17.64 -19.07
N GLN A 130 6.37 17.46 -19.18
CA GLN A 130 7.34 17.98 -18.21
C GLN A 130 7.26 19.50 -18.12
N HIS A 131 7.27 20.18 -19.26
CA HIS A 131 7.20 21.64 -19.31
C HIS A 131 5.86 22.20 -18.79
N TRP A 132 4.77 21.45 -18.95
CA TRP A 132 3.48 21.83 -18.40
C TRP A 132 3.40 21.64 -16.87
N LEU A 133 3.97 20.56 -16.35
CA LEU A 133 4.05 20.28 -14.90
C LEU A 133 4.98 21.24 -14.14
N ASP A 134 6.02 21.77 -14.80
CA ASP A 134 6.97 22.73 -14.21
C ASP A 134 6.39 24.14 -13.97
N ARG A 135 5.14 24.39 -14.40
CA ARG A 135 4.47 25.67 -14.20
C ARG A 135 4.41 26.05 -12.71
N PRO A 136 4.77 27.29 -12.35
CA PRO A 136 4.85 27.72 -10.94
C PRO A 136 3.50 27.63 -10.21
N ALA A 137 2.39 27.79 -10.93
CA ALA A 137 1.04 27.68 -10.38
C ALA A 137 0.64 26.25 -9.95
N LEU A 138 1.24 25.20 -10.53
CA LEU A 138 0.91 23.80 -10.24
C LEU A 138 1.73 23.23 -9.07
N ARG A 139 2.85 23.85 -8.72
CA ARG A 139 3.74 23.42 -7.62
C ARG A 139 3.04 23.24 -6.27
N PRO A 140 2.20 24.18 -5.76
CA PRO A 140 1.53 23.99 -4.47
C PRO A 140 0.54 22.82 -4.50
N LEU A 141 -0.18 22.65 -5.61
CA LEU A 141 -1.16 21.59 -5.78
C LEU A 141 -0.49 20.20 -5.85
N LEU A 142 0.61 20.09 -6.60
CA LEU A 142 1.43 18.86 -6.66
C LEU A 142 2.04 18.52 -5.30
N GLY A 143 2.45 19.54 -4.52
CA GLY A 143 2.92 19.38 -3.15
C GLY A 143 1.86 18.74 -2.25
N VAL A 144 0.63 19.26 -2.27
CA VAL A 144 -0.48 18.70 -1.48
C VAL A 144 -0.83 17.28 -1.93
N LEU A 145 -0.98 17.05 -3.24
CA LEU A 145 -1.29 15.72 -3.78
C LEU A 145 -0.25 14.68 -3.39
N ARG A 146 1.03 15.07 -3.32
CA ARG A 146 2.10 14.20 -2.86
C ARG A 146 1.95 13.82 -1.40
N VAL A 147 1.71 14.78 -0.51
CA VAL A 147 1.51 14.50 0.92
C VAL A 147 0.31 13.57 1.11
N VAL A 148 -0.77 13.83 0.38
CA VAL A 148 -1.96 12.98 0.39
C VAL A 148 -1.65 11.58 -0.13
N ALA A 149 -0.94 11.43 -1.24
CA ALA A 149 -0.55 10.13 -1.78
C ALA A 149 0.32 9.35 -0.79
N TRP A 150 1.32 9.99 -0.18
CA TRP A 150 2.16 9.38 0.85
C TRP A 150 1.38 8.97 2.10
N GLY A 151 0.51 9.86 2.60
CA GLY A 151 -0.30 9.64 3.80
C GLY A 151 -1.52 8.75 3.57
N SER A 152 -1.90 8.48 2.32
CA SER A 152 -3.17 7.83 1.97
C SER A 152 -3.45 6.52 2.70
N PRO A 153 -2.55 5.51 2.79
CA PRO A 153 -2.87 4.27 3.50
C PRO A 153 -3.10 4.52 4.99
N PHE A 154 -2.35 5.43 5.61
CA PHE A 154 -2.50 5.78 7.02
C PHE A 154 -3.80 6.54 7.28
N LEU A 155 -4.14 7.50 6.41
CA LEU A 155 -5.39 8.25 6.47
C LEU A 155 -6.60 7.33 6.26
N ILE A 156 -6.51 6.43 5.29
CA ILE A 156 -7.57 5.44 5.04
C ILE A 156 -7.73 4.53 6.25
N LEU A 157 -6.65 3.97 6.80
CA LEU A 157 -6.71 3.12 7.99
C LEU A 157 -7.29 3.88 9.20
N PHE A 158 -6.87 5.12 9.41
CA PHE A 158 -7.40 5.97 10.48
C PHE A 158 -8.89 6.25 10.33
N LEU A 159 -9.34 6.62 9.13
CA LEU A 159 -10.75 6.84 8.85
C LEU A 159 -11.56 5.54 9.02
N LEU A 160 -11.02 4.41 8.58
CA LEU A 160 -11.66 3.11 8.73
C LEU A 160 -11.79 2.76 10.22
N ASP A 161 -10.75 2.96 11.02
CA ASP A 161 -10.77 2.75 12.47
C ASP A 161 -11.81 3.65 13.16
N LEU A 162 -11.89 4.93 12.78
CA LEU A 162 -12.91 5.85 13.28
C LEU A 162 -14.34 5.38 12.94
N MET A 163 -14.53 4.72 11.79
CA MET A 163 -15.84 4.22 11.35
C MET A 163 -16.25 2.91 12.02
N ILE A 164 -15.30 2.12 12.56
CA ILE A 164 -15.59 0.81 13.15
C ILE A 164 -16.60 0.89 14.30
N PRO A 165 -16.46 1.79 15.30
CA PRO A 165 -17.43 1.88 16.40
C PRO A 165 -18.86 2.14 15.92
N PHE A 166 -19.04 3.02 14.94
CA PHE A 166 -20.35 3.40 14.45
C PHE A 166 -20.99 2.31 13.57
N ARG A 167 -20.20 1.63 12.74
CA ARG A 167 -20.72 0.62 11.81
C ARG A 167 -20.87 -0.77 12.40
N TYR A 168 -20.02 -1.15 13.35
CA TYR A 168 -19.98 -2.51 13.85
C TYR A 168 -20.33 -2.62 15.34
N ILE A 169 -19.89 -1.67 16.18
CA ILE A 169 -20.08 -1.78 17.64
C ILE A 169 -21.48 -1.29 18.08
N LEU A 170 -21.91 -0.11 17.62
CA LEU A 170 -23.22 0.45 17.95
C LEU A 170 -24.40 -0.46 17.60
N PRO A 171 -24.45 -1.07 16.39
CA PRO A 171 -25.53 -1.99 16.03
C PRO A 171 -25.55 -3.29 16.87
N GLN A 172 -24.42 -3.67 17.47
CA GLN A 172 -24.31 -4.86 18.32
C GLN A 172 -24.71 -4.58 19.77
N LEU A 173 -24.58 -3.33 20.24
CA LEU A 173 -25.00 -2.89 21.57
C LEU A 173 -26.50 -2.51 21.65
N GLY A 174 -27.16 -2.32 20.50
CA GLY A 174 -28.58 -1.96 20.38
C GLY A 174 -29.55 -3.14 20.34
N LYS A 175 -29.13 -4.33 20.77
CA LYS A 175 -29.98 -5.51 21.02
C LYS A 175 -29.88 -5.94 22.47
#